data_AF-A0AAD4EPM9-F1
#
_entry.id   AF-A0AAD4EPM9-F1
#
_cell.length_a   1.000
_cell.length_b   1.000
_cell.length_c   1.000
_cell.angle_alpha   90.00
_cell.angle_beta   90.00
_cell.angle_gamma   90.00
#
_symmetry.space_group_name_H-M   'P 1'
#
loop_
_entity.id
_entity.type
_entity.pdbx_description
1 polymer ?
#
loop_
_entity_poly.entity_id
_entity_poly.type
_entity_poly.pdbx_seq_one_letter_code
_entity_poly.pdbx_strand_id
1 'polypeptide(L)'
;MPPALGRPPPPPQQLPAQMFTTAAQLLDLTDNIDRGLFLVRGENVLLLGEIDLDKDDDAPPGYDLADAELVQNLAKQRKQQDKTKEKKKVRMLAKEGFEGENLGEVLL
;
A
#
# COMPACT_ATOMS: atom_id res chain seq x y z
N MET A 1 46.17 -31.50 39.52
CA MET A 1 45.37 -30.69 38.58
C MET A 1 44.03 -31.39 38.38
N PRO A 2 42.87 -30.79 38.71
CA PRO A 2 41.59 -31.37 38.35
C PRO A 2 41.20 -31.00 36.90
N PRO A 3 40.50 -31.87 36.16
CA PRO A 3 40.06 -31.57 34.80
C PRO A 3 38.84 -30.64 34.84
N ALA A 4 38.85 -29.61 33.99
CA ALA A 4 37.73 -28.71 33.80
C ALA A 4 36.57 -29.45 33.11
N LEU A 5 35.47 -29.66 33.85
CA LEU A 5 34.20 -30.08 33.27
C LEU A 5 33.70 -29.00 32.30
N GLY A 6 33.66 -29.33 31.01
CA GLY A 6 33.14 -28.48 29.95
C GLY A 6 31.69 -28.11 30.20
N ARG A 7 31.38 -26.81 30.11
CA ARG A 7 30.02 -26.28 30.22
C ARG A 7 29.17 -26.80 29.05
N PRO A 8 27.90 -27.18 29.27
CA PRO A 8 27.01 -27.58 28.19
C PRO A 8 26.79 -26.42 27.20
N PRO A 9 26.53 -26.71 25.91
CA PRO A 9 26.30 -25.70 24.90
C PRO A 9 25.06 -24.86 25.26
N PRO A 10 25.07 -23.55 24.96
CA PRO A 10 23.91 -22.70 25.20
C PRO A 10 22.72 -23.20 24.36
N PRO A 11 21.49 -23.15 24.89
CA PRO A 11 20.31 -23.48 24.12
C PRO A 11 20.22 -22.57 22.88
N PRO A 12 19.67 -23.06 21.76
CA PRO A 12 19.44 -22.24 20.59
C PRO A 12 18.57 -21.05 20.99
N GLN A 13 19.09 -19.83 20.79
CA GLN A 13 18.33 -18.60 20.99
C GLN A 13 17.17 -18.60 20.00
N GLN A 14 15.99 -19.05 20.43
CA GLN A 14 14.77 -18.82 19.70
C GLN A 14 14.49 -17.32 19.75
N LEU A 15 14.67 -16.68 18.60
CA LEU A 15 14.23 -15.31 18.39
C LEU A 15 12.76 -15.21 18.81
N PRO A 16 12.38 -14.17 19.57
CA PRO A 16 10.99 -14.01 19.98
C PRO A 16 10.10 -13.97 18.74
N ALA A 17 9.01 -14.75 18.74
CA ALA A 17 8.02 -14.81 17.66
C ALA A 17 7.46 -13.43 17.25
N GLN A 18 7.65 -12.42 18.11
CA GLN A 18 7.30 -11.03 17.88
C GLN A 18 8.06 -10.38 16.71
N MET A 19 9.22 -10.91 16.29
CA MET A 19 9.88 -10.44 15.06
C MET A 19 9.24 -10.99 13.78
N PHE A 20 8.49 -12.11 13.85
CA PHE A 20 7.75 -12.65 12.70
C PHE A 20 6.40 -11.97 12.49
N THR A 21 5.81 -11.35 13.53
CA THR A 21 4.56 -10.58 13.35
C THR A 21 4.79 -9.20 12.72
N THR A 22 6.03 -8.71 12.67
CA THR A 22 6.32 -7.32 12.26
C THR A 22 6.57 -7.15 10.76
N ALA A 23 6.63 -8.25 9.98
CA ALA A 23 7.00 -8.18 8.56
C ALA A 23 5.84 -8.40 7.57
N ALA A 24 4.65 -8.81 8.01
CA ALA A 24 3.55 -9.19 7.11
C ALA A 24 2.14 -8.79 7.59
N GLN A 25 2.03 -7.84 8.52
CA GLN A 25 0.88 -6.93 8.52
C GLN A 25 1.06 -5.98 7.33
N LEU A 26 0.92 -6.54 6.13
CA LEU A 26 0.38 -5.85 4.97
C LEU A 26 -1.05 -5.48 5.35
N LEU A 27 -1.18 -4.48 6.24
CA LEU A 27 -2.45 -3.93 6.64
C LEU A 27 -2.91 -3.14 5.41
N ASP A 28 -3.65 -3.82 4.54
CA ASP A 28 -4.42 -3.15 3.50
C ASP A 28 -5.51 -2.39 4.25
N LEU A 29 -5.29 -1.08 4.40
CA LEU A 29 -6.12 -0.23 5.23
C LEU A 29 -7.18 0.46 4.39
N THR A 30 -8.38 0.54 4.94
CA THR A 30 -9.48 1.32 4.39
C THR A 30 -9.99 2.34 5.40
N ASP A 31 -10.59 3.41 4.91
CA ASP A 31 -11.29 4.42 5.70
C ASP A 31 -12.68 4.69 5.09
N ASN A 32 -13.64 5.04 5.94
CA ASN A 32 -14.94 5.53 5.51
C ASN A 32 -15.09 6.98 5.97
N ILE A 33 -15.39 7.87 5.03
CA ILE A 33 -15.58 9.30 5.28
C ILE A 33 -16.91 9.72 4.69
N ASP A 34 -17.79 10.25 5.54
CA ASP A 34 -19.01 10.91 5.09
C ASP A 34 -18.67 12.22 4.38
N ARG A 35 -18.87 12.25 3.07
CA ARG A 35 -18.48 13.40 2.24
C ARG A 35 -19.63 14.37 1.95
N GLY A 36 -20.89 13.94 2.07
CA GLY A 36 -22.08 14.76 1.77
C GLY A 36 -22.40 14.89 0.29
N LEU A 37 -22.94 16.04 -0.14
CA LEU A 37 -23.37 16.30 -1.52
C LEU A 37 -22.23 16.87 -2.37
N PHE A 38 -21.97 16.30 -3.55
CA PHE A 38 -20.98 16.78 -4.51
C PHE A 38 -21.59 17.18 -5.85
N LEU A 39 -21.08 18.26 -6.42
CA LEU A 39 -21.21 18.57 -7.84
C LEU A 39 -19.90 18.21 -8.53
N VAL A 40 -19.91 17.19 -9.39
CA VAL A 40 -18.74 16.72 -10.12
C VAL A 40 -18.88 17.07 -11.59
N ARG A 41 -17.81 17.64 -12.17
CA ARG A 41 -17.75 17.93 -13.61
C ARG A 41 -17.46 16.66 -14.39
N GLY A 42 -18.15 16.45 -15.51
CA GLY A 42 -18.12 15.18 -16.26
C GLY A 42 -16.75 14.76 -16.76
N GLU A 43 -15.84 15.70 -17.06
CA GLU A 43 -14.47 15.36 -17.46
C GLU A 43 -13.66 14.65 -16.38
N ASN A 44 -13.92 14.91 -15.09
CA ASN A 44 -13.20 14.30 -13.98
C ASN A 44 -13.69 12.88 -13.65
N VAL A 45 -14.60 12.36 -14.46
CA VAL A 45 -15.26 11.07 -14.24
C VAL A 45 -14.79 10.10 -15.31
N LEU A 46 -14.10 9.04 -14.89
CA LEU A 46 -13.69 7.97 -15.80
C LEU A 46 -14.82 6.96 -16.06
N LEU A 47 -15.51 6.55 -15.00
CA LEU A 47 -16.61 5.58 -15.04
C LEU A 47 -17.57 5.84 -13.87
N LEU A 48 -18.86 5.58 -14.09
CA LEU A 48 -19.89 5.60 -13.05
C LEU A 48 -20.77 4.35 -13.16
N GLY A 49 -21.26 3.87 -12.03
CA GLY A 49 -22.18 2.75 -11.92
C GLY A 49 -23.04 2.87 -10.66
N GLU A 50 -24.12 2.10 -10.61
CA GLU A 50 -24.94 1.93 -9.40
C GLU A 50 -24.28 0.90 -8.45
N ILE A 51 -24.52 1.05 -7.15
CA ILE A 51 -24.00 0.18 -6.09
C ILE A 51 -25.19 -0.30 -5.24
N ASP A 52 -25.18 -1.58 -4.85
CA ASP A 52 -26.18 -2.17 -3.94
C ASP A 52 -25.72 -1.98 -2.50
N LEU A 53 -26.24 -0.93 -1.83
CA LEU A 53 -25.81 -0.55 -0.49
C LEU A 53 -26.06 -1.63 0.57
N ASP A 54 -27.00 -2.56 0.35
CA ASP A 54 -27.27 -3.63 1.31
C ASP A 54 -26.21 -4.75 1.26
N LYS A 55 -25.46 -4.87 0.16
CA LYS A 55 -24.47 -5.93 -0.04
C LYS A 55 -23.03 -5.44 0.03
N ASP A 56 -22.80 -4.17 -0.31
CA ASP A 56 -21.47 -3.60 -0.53
C ASP A 56 -21.01 -2.67 0.60
N ASP A 57 -21.72 -2.63 1.75
CA ASP A 57 -21.35 -1.79 2.90
C ASP A 57 -20.17 -2.36 3.71
N ASP A 58 -19.95 -3.68 3.62
CA ASP A 58 -18.83 -4.34 4.29
C ASP A 58 -17.49 -4.01 3.63
N ALA A 59 -16.46 -3.82 4.46
CA ALA A 59 -15.10 -3.64 3.97
C ALA A 59 -14.67 -4.83 3.11
N PRO A 60 -13.98 -4.60 1.97
CA PRO A 60 -13.55 -5.68 1.10
C PRO A 60 -12.68 -6.68 1.87
N PRO A 61 -12.76 -7.99 1.55
CA PRO A 61 -12.02 -9.02 2.26
C PRO A 61 -10.51 -8.74 2.26
N GLY A 62 -9.90 -8.76 3.44
CA GLY A 62 -8.48 -8.49 3.63
C GLY A 62 -8.13 -7.04 3.92
N TYR A 63 -9.12 -6.15 4.05
CA TYR A 63 -8.91 -4.78 4.48
C TYR A 63 -9.37 -4.53 5.91
N ASP A 64 -8.55 -3.83 6.68
CA ASP A 64 -8.88 -3.39 8.04
C ASP A 64 -9.24 -1.90 8.04
N LEU A 65 -10.26 -1.52 8.81
CA LEU A 65 -10.66 -0.13 8.98
C LEU A 65 -9.63 0.62 9.85
N ALA A 66 -9.19 1.80 9.40
CA ALA A 66 -8.26 2.65 10.13
C ALA A 66 -8.65 4.13 10.08
N ASP A 67 -7.87 4.94 10.79
CA ASP A 67 -8.03 6.39 10.81
C ASP A 67 -7.82 7.02 9.43
N ALA A 68 -8.73 7.91 9.05
CA ALA A 68 -8.74 8.57 7.75
C ALA A 68 -7.44 9.37 7.48
N GLU A 69 -6.85 10.00 8.49
CA GLU A 69 -5.62 10.75 8.33
C GLU A 69 -4.45 9.81 7.98
N LEU A 70 -4.38 8.66 8.66
CA LEU A 70 -3.37 7.64 8.40
C LEU A 70 -3.49 7.09 6.97
N VAL A 71 -4.70 6.69 6.56
CA VAL A 71 -4.96 6.12 5.23
C VAL A 71 -4.65 7.13 4.13
N GLN A 72 -5.08 8.39 4.28
CA GLN A 72 -4.80 9.44 3.30
C GLN A 72 -3.31 9.75 3.19
N ASN A 73 -2.58 9.77 4.30
CA ASN A 73 -1.13 9.99 4.29
C ASN A 73 -0.40 8.86 3.57
N LEU A 74 -0.80 7.60 3.82
CA LEU A 74 -0.23 6.43 3.16
C LEU A 74 -0.55 6.42 1.66
N ALA A 75 -1.78 6.78 1.27
CA ALA A 75 -2.19 6.91 -0.13
C ALA A 75 -1.41 8.01 -0.87
N LYS A 76 -1.24 9.19 -0.26
CA LYS A 76 -0.41 10.28 -0.80
C LYS A 76 1.05 9.85 -0.98
N GLN A 77 1.60 9.14 0.01
CA GLN A 77 2.96 8.62 -0.05
C GLN A 77 3.14 7.61 -1.18
N ARG A 78 2.21 6.64 -1.33
CA ARG A 78 2.23 5.66 -2.43
C ARG A 78 2.16 6.37 -3.80
N LYS A 79 1.21 7.29 -3.99
CA LYS A 79 1.07 8.07 -5.23
C LYS A 79 2.36 8.84 -5.58
N GLN A 80 3.02 9.43 -4.59
CA GLN A 80 4.29 10.14 -4.82
C GLN A 80 5.44 9.19 -5.17
N GLN A 81 5.48 8.02 -4.53
CA GLN A 81 6.47 6.99 -4.82
C GLN A 81 6.30 6.45 -6.25
N ASP A 82 5.07 6.17 -6.66
CA ASP A 82 4.75 5.62 -7.98
C ASP A 82 5.03 6.64 -9.07
N LYS A 83 4.65 7.92 -8.90
CA LYS A 83 5.07 9.02 -9.78
C LYS A 83 6.59 9.08 -9.96
N THR A 84 7.35 8.84 -8.89
CA THR A 84 8.82 8.88 -8.95
C THR A 84 9.39 7.65 -9.67
N LYS A 85 8.84 6.46 -9.41
CA LYS A 85 9.22 5.21 -10.08
C LYS A 85 8.88 5.27 -11.57
N GLU A 86 7.71 5.76 -11.91
CA GLU A 86 7.23 5.90 -13.28
C GLU A 86 8.07 6.89 -14.07
N LYS A 87 8.36 8.08 -13.52
CA LYS A 87 9.31 9.02 -14.13
C LYS A 87 10.68 8.39 -14.40
N LYS A 88 11.20 7.57 -13.47
CA LYS A 88 12.46 6.84 -13.68
C LYS A 88 12.33 5.78 -14.78
N LYS A 89 11.24 5.01 -14.78
CA LYS A 89 10.95 3.99 -15.79
C LYS A 89 10.85 4.61 -17.18
N VAL A 90 10.07 5.67 -17.34
CA VAL A 90 9.93 6.42 -18.60
C VAL A 90 11.28 6.96 -19.06
N ARG A 91 12.08 7.56 -18.16
CA ARG A 91 13.41 8.07 -18.51
C ARG A 91 14.38 6.96 -18.94
N MET A 92 14.27 5.77 -18.36
CA MET A 92 15.10 4.63 -18.75
C MET A 92 14.68 4.10 -20.13
N LEU A 93 13.38 3.92 -20.35
CA LEU A 93 12.83 3.45 -21.62
C LEU A 93 13.08 4.45 -22.77
N ALA A 94 13.01 5.75 -22.49
CA ALA A 94 13.31 6.79 -23.47
C ALA A 94 14.75 6.74 -24.00
N LYS A 95 15.72 6.28 -23.18
CA LYS A 95 17.11 6.08 -23.64
C LYS A 95 17.23 4.97 -24.67
N GLU A 96 16.36 3.98 -24.60
CA GLU A 96 16.28 2.85 -25.51
C GLU A 96 15.40 3.15 -26.75
N GLY A 97 14.98 4.41 -26.93
CA GLY A 97 14.17 4.85 -28.07
C GLY A 97 12.67 4.60 -27.93
N PHE A 98 12.19 4.27 -26.72
CA PHE A 98 10.75 4.14 -26.46
C PHE A 98 10.16 5.50 -26.09
N GLU A 99 9.33 6.05 -26.97
CA GLU A 99 8.49 7.21 -26.67
C GLU A 99 7.24 6.71 -25.96
N GLY A 100 7.27 6.71 -24.62
CA GLY A 100 6.10 6.33 -23.84
C GLY A 100 4.92 7.23 -24.17
N GLU A 101 3.82 6.64 -24.63
CA GLU A 101 2.53 7.32 -24.79
C GLU A 101 2.06 7.81 -23.41
N ASN A 102 2.40 9.04 -23.06
CA ASN A 102 1.90 9.73 -21.85
C ASN A 102 0.43 10.16 -22.00
N LEU A 103 -0.31 9.57 -22.94
CA LEU A 103 -1.63 10.03 -23.38
C LEU A 103 -2.71 9.88 -22.30
N GLY A 104 -2.48 9.06 -21.27
CA GLY A 104 -3.42 8.86 -20.17
C GLY A 104 -3.22 9.77 -18.94
N GLU A 105 -2.03 10.34 -18.72
CA GLU A 105 -1.75 11.22 -17.56
C GLU A 105 -1.74 12.72 -17.91
N VAL A 106 -1.72 13.10 -19.18
CA VAL A 106 -1.71 14.51 -19.63
C VAL A 106 -3.12 15.06 -19.89
N LEU A 107 -4.13 14.20 -19.96
CA LEU A 107 -5.54 14.59 -20.05
C LEU A 107 -6.27 14.14 -18.78
N LEU A 108 -5.90 14.71 -17.63
CA LEU A 108 -6.75 14.98 -16.46
C LEU A 108 -5.99 15.68 -15.31
#